data_AF-A0A562R499-F1
#
_entry.id   AF-A0A562R499-F1
#
_cell.length_a   1.000
_cell.length_b   1.000
_cell.length_c   1.000
_cell.angle_alpha   90.00
_cell.angle_beta   90.00
_cell.angle_gamma   90.00
#
_symmetry.space_group_name_H-M   'P 1'
#
loop_
_entity.id
_entity.type
_entity.pdbx_description
1 polymer ?
#
loop_
_entity_poly.entity_id
_entity_poly.type
_entity_poly.pdbx_seq_one_letter_code
_entity_poly.pdbx_strand_id
1 'polypeptide(L)' 'MSTLLFALMRENPLPGLAAASLNAIVALCLVALSLLLGITIAMIAWAHTLATGQNSAVRLDRRAVA' A
#
# COMPACT_ATOMS: atom_id res chain seq x y z
N MET A 1 -9.29 -18.69 43.91
CA MET A 1 -9.76 -17.29 44.10
C MET A 1 -9.60 -16.56 42.78
N SER A 2 -10.65 -16.59 41.94
CA SER A 2 -10.63 -16.19 40.52
C SER A 2 -11.53 -14.98 40.23
N THR A 3 -11.74 -14.13 41.23
CA THR A 3 -12.63 -12.97 41.15
C THR A 3 -11.88 -11.67 40.79
N LEU A 4 -10.55 -11.66 40.91
CA LEU A 4 -9.71 -10.51 40.53
C LEU A 4 -9.56 -10.31 39.02
N LEU A 5 -9.37 -11.38 38.24
CA LEU A 5 -9.29 -11.29 36.77
C LEU A 5 -10.65 -10.92 36.13
N PHE A 6 -11.75 -11.38 36.73
CA PHE A 6 -13.10 -11.09 36.26
C PHE A 6 -13.56 -9.66 36.64
N ALA A 7 -13.01 -9.06 37.69
CA ALA A 7 -13.17 -7.64 38.01
C ALA A 7 -12.32 -6.76 37.06
N LEU A 8 -11.06 -7.15 36.82
CA LEU A 8 -10.13 -6.44 35.92
C LEU A 8 -10.63 -6.36 34.46
N MET A 9 -11.43 -7.36 34.03
CA MET A 9 -12.02 -7.43 32.69
C MET A 9 -13.36 -6.67 32.61
N ARG A 10 -14.01 -6.37 33.74
CA ARG A 10 -15.35 -5.79 33.81
C ARG A 10 -15.35 -4.24 33.92
N GLU A 11 -14.20 -3.62 34.14
CA GLU A 11 -13.98 -2.15 34.08
C GLU A 11 -13.66 -1.61 32.65
N ASN A 12 -13.65 -2.50 31.65
CA ASN A 12 -13.98 -2.28 30.23
C ASN A 12 -13.60 -0.94 29.52
N PRO A 13 -12.33 -0.80 29.07
CA PRO A 13 -12.01 -0.15 27.80
C PRO A 13 -11.78 -1.17 26.64
N LEU A 14 -11.85 -2.47 26.92
CA LEU A 14 -11.50 -3.56 26.01
C LEU A 14 -12.25 -3.57 24.66
N PRO A 15 -13.59 -3.36 24.58
CA PRO A 15 -14.28 -3.35 23.28
C PRO A 15 -13.92 -2.10 22.45
N GLY A 16 -13.69 -0.96 23.11
CA GLY A 16 -13.24 0.26 22.45
C GLY A 16 -11.81 0.15 21.93
N LEU A 17 -10.91 -0.46 22.71
CA LEU A 17 -9.53 -0.70 22.31
C LEU A 17 -9.44 -1.71 21.16
N ALA A 18 -10.25 -2.77 21.21
CA ALA A 18 -10.36 -3.75 20.12
C ALA A 18 -10.88 -3.10 18.83
N ALA A 19 -11.93 -2.27 18.93
CA ALA A 19 -12.48 -1.53 17.79
C ALA A 19 -11.49 -0.49 17.23
N ALA A 20 -10.78 0.24 18.10
CA ALA A 20 -9.76 1.21 17.69
C ALA A 20 -8.56 0.52 17.02
N SER A 21 -8.11 -0.63 17.56
CA SER A 21 -7.05 -1.44 16.96
C SER A 21 -7.47 -2.01 15.60
N LEU A 22 -8.70 -2.52 15.47
CA LEU A 22 -9.24 -2.97 14.18
C LEU A 22 -9.29 -1.81 13.17
N ASN A 23 -9.76 -0.63 13.58
CA ASN A 23 -9.79 0.56 12.73
C ASN A 23 -8.38 0.98 12.29
N ALA A 24 -7.40 0.95 13.19
CA ALA A 24 -6.01 1.24 12.86
C ALA A 24 -5.44 0.23 11.85
N ILE A 25 -5.73 -1.06 12.01
CA ILE A 25 -5.33 -2.11 11.06
C ILE A 25 -5.98 -1.88 9.69
N VAL A 26 -7.28 -1.57 9.66
CA VAL A 26 -8.00 -1.29 8.41
C VAL A 26 -7.43 -0.04 7.73
N ALA A 27 -7.17 1.04 8.48
CA ALA A 27 -6.56 2.25 7.94
C ALA A 27 -5.16 1.97 7.37
N LEU A 28 -4.30 1.25 8.11
CA LEU A 28 -2.99 0.81 7.63
C LEU A 28 -3.10 -0.05 6.37
N CYS A 29 -4.08 -0.94 6.31
CA CYS A 29 -4.33 -1.80 5.16
C CYS A 29 -4.75 -0.99 3.92
N LEU A 30 -5.66 -0.03 4.08
CA LEU A 30 -6.08 0.87 2.99
C LEU A 30 -4.94 1.73 2.49
N VAL A 31 -4.11 2.26 3.39
CA VAL A 31 -2.90 3.03 3.04
C VAL A 31 -1.93 2.14 2.28
N ALA A 32 -1.63 0.94 2.79
CA ALA A 32 -0.74 0.00 2.13
C ALA A 32 -1.23 -0.40 0.73
N LEU A 33 -2.53 -0.70 0.58
CA LEU A 33 -3.15 -0.99 -0.71
C LEU A 33 -3.05 0.22 -1.65
N SER A 34 -3.34 1.43 -1.17
CA SER A 34 -3.23 2.66 -1.96
C SER A 34 -1.80 2.88 -2.47
N LEU A 35 -0.80 2.74 -1.60
CA LEU A 35 0.60 2.81 -1.99
C LEU A 35 0.96 1.72 -2.99
N LEU A 36 0.55 0.48 -2.74
CA LEU A 36 0.85 -0.66 -3.61
C LEU A 36 0.27 -0.45 -5.02
N LEU A 37 -0.97 0.02 -5.13
CA LEU A 37 -1.59 0.37 -6.41
C LEU A 37 -0.84 1.52 -7.08
N GLY A 38 -0.52 2.59 -6.35
CA GLY A 38 0.22 3.73 -6.89
C GLY A 38 1.60 3.34 -7.43
N ILE A 39 2.35 2.55 -6.67
CA ILE A 39 3.67 2.02 -7.07
C ILE A 39 3.53 1.12 -8.30
N THR A 40 2.51 0.25 -8.33
CA THR A 40 2.26 -0.64 -9.46
C THR A 40 1.97 0.16 -10.73
N ILE A 41 1.09 1.18 -10.66
CA ILE A 41 0.79 2.06 -11.80
C ILE A 41 2.04 2.83 -12.23
N ALA A 42 2.80 3.38 -11.28
CA ALA A 42 4.04 4.09 -11.58
C ALA A 42 5.07 3.17 -12.26
N MET A 43 5.22 1.93 -11.80
CA MET A 43 6.08 0.92 -12.40
C MET A 43 5.63 0.56 -13.82
N ILE A 44 4.33 0.37 -14.05
CA ILE A 44 3.78 0.08 -15.38
C ILE A 44 4.01 1.27 -16.31
N ALA A 45 3.71 2.49 -15.86
CA ALA A 45 3.96 3.71 -16.63
C ALA A 45 5.45 3.88 -16.95
N TRP A 46 6.33 3.63 -15.98
CA TRP A 46 7.77 3.64 -16.14
C TRP A 46 8.23 2.60 -17.17
N ALA A 47 7.75 1.36 -17.06
CA ALA A 47 8.06 0.29 -18.00
C ALA A 47 7.60 0.63 -19.43
N HIS A 48 6.41 1.23 -19.57
CA HIS A 48 5.91 1.69 -20.85
C HIS A 48 6.76 2.81 -21.43
N THR A 49 7.16 3.83 -20.65
CA THR A 49 8.05 4.89 -21.15
C THR A 49 9.45 4.38 -21.47
N LEU A 50 9.96 3.36 -20.78
CA LEU A 50 11.22 2.71 -21.16
C LEU A 50 11.05 1.92 -22.45
N ALA A 51 9.97 1.15 -22.60
CA ALA A 51 9.71 0.39 -23.82
C ALA A 51 9.51 1.30 -25.04
N THR A 52 8.75 2.40 -24.90
CA THR A 52 8.55 3.38 -25.98
C THR A 52 9.76 4.27 -26.20
N GLY A 53 10.49 4.62 -25.13
CA GLY A 53 11.73 5.40 -25.18
C GLY A 53 12.84 4.66 -25.92
N GLN A 54 13.00 3.36 -25.69
CA GLN A 54 13.95 2.51 -26.44
C GLN A 54 13.58 2.46 -27.93
N ASN A 55 12.30 2.30 -28.26
CA ASN A 55 11.85 2.28 -29.66
C ASN A 55 12.01 3.64 -30.35
N SER A 56 11.85 4.74 -29.59
CA SER A 56 12.05 6.11 -30.08
C SER A 56 13.53 6.45 -30.26
N ALA A 57 14.40 6.01 -29.35
CA ALA A 57 15.85 6.13 -29.49
C ALA A 57 16.36 5.38 -30.73
N VAL A 58 15.89 4.14 -30.94
CA VAL A 58 16.22 3.35 -32.14
C VAL A 58 15.71 4.01 -33.43
N ARG A 59 14.52 4.64 -33.41
CA ARG A 59 14.01 5.39 -34.58
C ARG A 59 14.77 6.69 -34.84
N LEU A 60 15.21 7.40 -33.80
CA LEU A 60 16.01 8.63 -33.93
C LEU A 60 17.40 8.32 -34.45
N ASP A 61 18.05 7.27 -33.94
CA ASP A 61 19.33 6.77 -34.44
C ASP A 61 19.23 6.39 -35.93
N ARG A 62 18.21 5.60 -36.31
CA ARG A 62 17.98 5.25 -37.72
C ARG A 62 17.74 6.47 -38.63
N ARG A 63 17.13 7.55 -38.11
CA ARG A 63 16.93 8.81 -38.87
C ARG A 63 18.17 9.70 -38.90
N ALA A 64 19.11 9.54 -37.97
CA ALA A 64 20.37 10.28 -37.96
C ALA A 64 21.41 9.62 -38.88
N VAL A 65 21.28 8.32 -39.15
CA VAL A 65 22.19 7.54 -40.01
C VAL A 65 21.72 7.48 -41.47
N ALA A 66 20.46 7.82 -41.76
CA ALA A 66 19.91 7.92 -43.12
C ALA A 66 19.97 9.35 -43.65
#